data_AF-A0A0G1NGY1-F1
#
_entry.id   AF-A0A0G1NGY1-F1
#
_cell.length_a   1.000
_cell.length_b   1.000
_cell.length_c   1.000
_cell.angle_alpha   90.00
_cell.angle_beta   90.00
_cell.angle_gamma   90.00
#
_symmetry.space_group_name_H-M   'P 1'
#
loop_
_entity.id
_entity.type
_entity.pdbx_description
1 polymer ?
#
loop_
_entity_poly.entity_id
_entity_poly.type
_entity_poly.pdbx_seq_one_letter_code
_entity_poly.pdbx_strand_id
1 'polypeptide(L)'
;MKRPIRKIIDYFVLSIFVSIAIILVLLFNGSKVYQAITVICVSLLYILWGILHHLREHTFHLNIMLEYLLFALLGSFIVIGLL
;
A
#
# COMPACT_ATOMS: atom_id res chain seq x y z
N MET A 1 -7.75 -20.71 -16.18
CA MET A 1 -8.42 -19.40 -16.06
C MET A 1 -8.55 -19.05 -14.57
N LYS A 2 -7.71 -18.14 -14.07
CA LYS A 2 -7.86 -17.65 -12.69
C LYS A 2 -9.15 -16.85 -12.59
N ARG A 3 -9.97 -17.14 -11.56
CA ARG A 3 -11.36 -16.66 -11.46
C ARG A 3 -11.37 -15.13 -11.33
N PRO A 4 -12.11 -14.38 -12.17
CA PRO A 4 -12.11 -12.91 -12.18
C PRO A 4 -12.48 -12.30 -10.83
N ILE A 5 -13.31 -13.00 -10.06
CA ILE A 5 -13.72 -12.64 -8.70
C ILE A 5 -12.52 -12.51 -7.75
N ARG A 6 -11.50 -13.38 -7.86
CA ARG A 6 -10.33 -13.34 -6.98
C ARG A 6 -9.54 -12.04 -7.16
N LYS A 7 -9.36 -11.60 -8.40
CA LYS A 7 -8.68 -10.34 -8.70
C LYS A 7 -9.44 -9.16 -8.11
N ILE A 8 -10.77 -9.14 -8.25
CA ILE A 8 -11.61 -8.09 -7.65
C ILE A 8 -11.43 -8.06 -6.14
N ILE A 9 -11.44 -9.21 -5.48
CA ILE A 9 -11.21 -9.31 -4.03
C ILE A 9 -9.82 -8.75 -3.67
N ASP A 10 -8.78 -9.10 -4.41
CA ASP A 10 -7.42 -8.65 -4.11
C ASP A 10 -7.30 -7.10 -4.17
N TYR A 11 -7.93 -6.47 -5.17
CA TYR A 11 -7.98 -5.01 -5.27
C TYR A 11 -8.90 -4.37 -4.22
N PHE A 12 -10.01 -5.02 -3.89
CA PHE A 12 -10.92 -4.55 -2.85
C PHE A 12 -10.25 -4.55 -1.46
N VAL A 13 -9.49 -5.59 -1.14
CA VAL A 13 -8.69 -5.67 0.09
C VAL A 13 -7.66 -4.54 0.15
N LEU A 14 -6.95 -4.30 -0.96
CA LEU A 14 -5.99 -3.19 -1.01
C LEU A 14 -6.68 -1.83 -0.81
N SER A 15 -7.85 -1.63 -1.43
CA SER A 15 -8.64 -0.42 -1.25
C SER A 15 -9.07 -0.22 0.20
N ILE A 16 -9.43 -1.28 0.93
CA ILE A 16 -9.76 -1.20 2.36
C ILE A 16 -8.56 -0.75 3.18
N PHE A 17 -7.37 -1.32 2.94
CA PHE A 17 -6.16 -0.92 3.68
C PHE A 17 -5.81 0.56 3.47
N VAL A 18 -5.91 1.05 2.24
CA VAL A 18 -5.66 2.46 1.92
C VAL A 18 -6.71 3.35 2.57
N SER A 19 -8.00 3.00 2.49
CA SER A 19 -9.07 3.76 3.15
C SER A 19 -8.89 3.85 4.66
N ILE A 20 -8.50 2.75 5.32
CA ILE A 20 -8.19 2.75 6.76
C ILE A 20 -7.01 3.69 7.06
N ALA A 21 -5.94 3.64 6.26
CA ALA A 21 -4.79 4.51 6.44
C ALA A 21 -5.15 6.00 6.28
N ILE A 22 -6.00 6.35 5.30
CA ILE A 22 -6.51 7.71 5.11
C ILE A 22 -7.30 8.16 6.36
N ILE A 23 -8.21 7.32 6.85
CA ILE A 23 -8.98 7.62 8.06
C ILE A 23 -8.04 7.83 9.25
N LEU A 24 -7.04 6.97 9.44
CA LEU A 24 -6.06 7.11 10.53
C LEU A 24 -5.24 8.41 10.41
N VAL A 25 -4.79 8.79 9.21
CA VAL A 25 -4.07 10.07 9.00
C VAL A 25 -4.96 11.26 9.37
N LEU A 26 -6.25 11.22 9.03
CA LEU A 26 -7.22 12.26 9.39
C LEU A 26 -7.52 12.28 10.89
N LEU A 27 -7.62 11.12 11.54
CA LEU A 27 -7.83 11.01 12.99
C LEU A 27 -6.62 11.50 13.79
N PHE A 28 -5.40 11.25 13.31
CA PHE A 28 -4.16 11.73 13.92
C PHE A 28 -3.80 13.16 13.49
N ASN A 29 -4.73 13.92 12.91
CA ASN A 29 -4.52 15.32 12.60
C ASN A 29 -4.10 16.10 13.88
N GLY A 30 -2.97 16.81 13.79
CA GLY A 30 -2.31 17.46 14.92
C GLY A 30 -1.07 16.73 15.45
N SER A 31 -0.88 15.44 15.13
CA SER A 31 0.36 14.71 15.44
C SER A 31 1.04 14.18 14.18
N LYS A 32 2.01 14.96 13.69
CA LYS A 32 2.83 14.60 12.52
C LYS A 32 3.52 13.25 12.68
N VAL A 33 3.90 12.90 13.91
CA VAL A 33 4.57 11.63 14.22
C VAL A 33 3.64 10.44 13.93
N TYR A 34 2.41 10.46 14.43
CA TYR A 34 1.47 9.36 14.20
C TYR A 34 0.98 9.30 12.75
N GLN A 35 0.85 10.45 12.09
CA GLN A 35 0.55 10.51 10.65
C GLN A 35 1.70 9.89 9.83
N ALA A 36 2.95 10.24 10.12
CA ALA A 36 4.11 9.67 9.43
C ALA A 36 4.23 8.15 9.69
N ILE A 37 4.04 7.69 10.93
CA ILE A 37 4.01 6.25 11.25
C ILE A 37 2.92 5.54 10.45
N THR A 38 1.72 6.12 10.36
CA THR A 38 0.61 5.55 9.58
C THR A 38 0.97 5.41 8.10
N VAL A 39 1.59 6.44 7.51
CA VAL A 39 2.04 6.44 6.12
C VAL A 39 3.14 5.39 5.88
N ILE A 40 4.11 5.26 6.79
CA ILE A 40 5.14 4.22 6.69
C ILE A 40 4.53 2.81 6.77
N CYS A 41 3.62 2.59 7.72
CA CYS A 41 2.94 1.31 7.90
C CYS A 41 2.14 0.90 6.66
N VAL A 42 1.35 1.81 6.07
CA VAL A 42 0.57 1.47 4.85
C VAL A 42 1.48 1.24 3.64
N SER A 43 2.59 1.97 3.52
CA SER A 43 3.58 1.74 2.47
C SER A 43 4.25 0.37 2.56
N LEU A 44 4.63 -0.06 3.77
CA LEU A 44 5.15 -1.41 3.99
C LEU A 44 4.10 -2.48 3.67
N LEU A 45 2.84 -2.25 4.07
CA LEU A 45 1.73 -3.14 3.76
C LEU A 45 1.52 -3.25 2.25
N TYR A 46 1.55 -2.13 1.51
CA TYR A 46 1.43 -2.10 0.05
C TYR A 46 2.52 -2.94 -0.62
N ILE A 47 3.78 -2.82 -0.20
CA ILE A 47 4.89 -3.64 -0.73
C ILE A 47 4.65 -5.12 -0.43
N LEU A 48 4.33 -5.46 0.83
CA LEU A 48 4.07 -6.86 1.23
C LEU A 48 2.89 -7.45 0.45
N TRP A 49 1.81 -6.68 0.26
CA TRP A 49 0.67 -7.10 -0.52
C TRP A 49 1.04 -7.34 -2.00
N GLY A 50 1.82 -6.43 -2.59
CA GLY A 50 2.35 -6.58 -3.95
C GLY A 50 3.13 -7.88 -4.14
N ILE A 51 4.04 -8.18 -3.20
CA ILE A 51 4.82 -9.43 -3.18
C ILE A 51 3.88 -10.63 -3.08
N LEU A 52 2.97 -10.66 -2.12
CA LEU A 52 2.05 -11.78 -1.90
C LEU A 52 1.12 -12.00 -3.10
N HIS A 53 0.61 -10.93 -3.71
CA HIS A 53 -0.25 -11.01 -4.90
C HIS A 53 0.51 -11.61 -6.08
N HIS A 54 1.73 -11.13 -6.37
CA HIS A 54 2.50 -11.58 -7.52
C HIS A 54 3.09 -12.99 -7.34
N LEU A 55 3.41 -13.38 -6.10
CA LEU A 55 3.78 -14.77 -5.79
C LEU A 55 2.61 -15.73 -6.05
N ARG A 56 1.39 -15.38 -5.60
CA ARG A 56 0.18 -16.18 -5.87
C ARG A 56 -0.20 -16.20 -7.35
N GLU A 57 0.11 -15.11 -8.06
CA GLU A 57 -0.19 -15.00 -9.47
C GLU A 57 0.89 -15.62 -10.39
N HIS A 58 1.98 -16.16 -9.83
CA HIS A 58 3.14 -16.64 -10.60
C HIS A 58 3.71 -15.58 -11.57
N THR A 59 3.54 -14.31 -11.23
CA THR A 59 4.03 -13.14 -11.98
C THR A 59 5.08 -12.39 -11.17
N PHE A 60 5.77 -13.07 -10.27
CA PHE A 60 6.80 -12.46 -9.43
C PHE A 60 8.06 -12.18 -10.25
N HIS A 61 8.27 -10.90 -10.55
CA HIS A 61 9.45 -10.40 -11.24
C HIS A 61 10.07 -9.25 -10.44
N LEU A 62 11.41 -9.18 -10.40
CA LEU A 62 12.13 -8.13 -9.67
C LEU A 62 11.75 -6.72 -10.12
N ASN A 63 11.53 -6.53 -11.43
CA ASN A 63 11.10 -5.23 -11.97
C ASN A 63 9.77 -4.77 -11.36
N ILE A 64 8.81 -5.67 -11.22
CA ILE A 64 7.52 -5.35 -10.60
C ILE A 64 7.71 -5.04 -9.11
N MET A 65 8.54 -5.80 -8.39
CA MET A 65 8.82 -5.51 -6.99
C MET A 65 9.46 -4.12 -6.80
N LEU A 66 10.36 -3.71 -7.71
CA LEU A 66 10.95 -2.38 -7.73
C LEU A 66 9.90 -1.30 -7.98
N GLU A 67 8.94 -1.51 -8.88
CA GLU A 67 7.82 -0.58 -9.08
C GLU A 67 7.05 -0.36 -7.77
N TYR A 68 6.66 -1.44 -7.08
CA TYR A 68 5.96 -1.33 -5.80
C TYR A 68 6.78 -0.59 -4.74
N LEU A 69 8.08 -0.87 -4.65
CA LEU A 69 8.98 -0.16 -3.74
C LEU A 69 9.07 1.33 -4.09
N LEU A 70 9.24 1.68 -5.36
CA LEU A 70 9.35 3.06 -5.83
C LEU A 70 8.05 3.83 -5.59
N PHE A 71 6.89 3.23 -5.86
CA PHE A 71 5.60 3.86 -5.58
C PHE A 71 5.36 4.05 -4.07
N ALA A 72 5.74 3.07 -3.24
CA ALA A 72 5.66 3.20 -1.79
C ALA A 72 6.53 4.36 -1.29
N LEU A 73 7.78 4.47 -1.77
CA LEU A 73 8.69 5.54 -1.41
C LEU A 73 8.19 6.91 -1.89
N LEU A 74 7.75 7.00 -3.15
CA LEU A 74 7.23 8.23 -3.73
C LEU A 74 5.99 8.71 -2.98
N GLY A 75 5.02 7.81 -2.75
CA GLY A 75 3.81 8.11 -1.99
C GLY A 75 4.13 8.56 -0.57
N SER A 76 5.01 7.83 0.14
CA SER A 76 5.46 8.23 1.47
C SER A 76 6.14 9.60 1.47
N PHE A 77 7.02 9.87 0.51
CA PHE A 77 7.74 11.13 0.43
C PHE A 77 6.78 12.32 0.20
N ILE A 78 5.84 12.16 -0.74
CA ILE A 78 4.82 13.18 -1.02
C ILE A 78 3.95 13.43 0.22
N VAL A 79 3.37 12.37 0.80
CA VAL A 79 2.43 12.55 1.92
C VAL A 79 3.16 13.09 3.14
N ILE A 80 4.29 12.51 3.55
CA ILE A 80 5.05 12.97 4.72
C ILE A 80 5.58 14.40 4.51
N GLY A 81 6.00 14.75 3.29
CA GLY A 81 6.42 16.11 2.95
C GLY A 81 5.30 17.15 3.06
N LEU A 82 4.03 16.73 3.05
CA LEU A 82 2.86 17.58 3.20
C LEU A 82 2.30 17.63 4.64
N LEU A 83 2.84 16.83 5.58
CA LEU A 83 2.44 16.83 7.00
C LEU A 83 3.04 18.01 7.77
#